data_AF-A0A1E1VXI1-F1
#
_entry.id   AF-A0A1E1VXI1-F1
#
_cell.length_a   1.000
_cell.length_b   1.000
_cell.length_c   1.000
_cell.angle_alpha   90.00
_cell.angle_beta   90.00
_cell.angle_gamma   90.00
#
_symmetry.space_group_name_H-M   'P 1'
#
loop_
_entity.id
_entity.type
_entity.pdbx_description
1 polymer ?
#
loop_
_entity_poly.entity_id
_entity_poly.type
_entity_poly.pdbx_seq_one_letter_code
_entity_poly.pdbx_strand_id
1 'polypeptide(L)'
;MFYHKYLTREHLEGFDNYKYMAIDTSPLSVYVMHPFWNKVVEFVPRWVAPNVLTFAGFLLTVLDFILLSYYDYNYLAASSLNATETVSLNQSPLNGHTEVIPRSLWAVLAVFLFLAYTLDGIDGKQARRTQTSGPLGELFDHGLDSYSVFFIPACLYSIFGRLDFSIPPIRMYYVMWNILLNFYLSHWEKYNTGVLFLPWGYDFSMWASTFFFLWTGISGTGFYKRYLFGGYTIANAFEWLIYATGVFTNLPVAIYNTQKSYRLRTGKMRSPMEALRPLWALLSVFIVCTVWVHRSPS
;
A
#
# COMPACT_ATOMS: atom_id res chain seq x y z
N MET A 1 -18.24 -10.78 28.97
CA MET A 1 -17.36 -10.12 27.99
C MET A 1 -17.95 -8.82 27.41
N PHE A 2 -19.28 -8.66 27.34
CA PHE A 2 -19.94 -7.50 26.68
C PHE A 2 -20.14 -6.22 27.52
N TYR A 3 -19.78 -6.21 28.82
CA TYR A 3 -19.97 -5.05 29.71
C TYR A 3 -18.70 -4.22 29.94
N HIS A 4 -17.63 -4.48 29.19
CA HIS A 4 -16.42 -3.68 29.33
C HIS A 4 -16.59 -2.33 28.63
N LYS A 5 -16.51 -1.24 29.40
CA LYS A 5 -16.62 0.11 28.86
C LYS A 5 -15.25 0.53 28.30
N TYR A 6 -15.04 0.29 27.01
CA TYR A 6 -13.79 0.61 26.31
C TYR A 6 -13.49 2.11 26.25
N LEU A 7 -14.52 2.95 26.30
CA LEU A 7 -14.40 4.41 26.24
C LEU A 7 -14.93 5.02 27.54
N THR A 8 -14.09 5.83 28.19
CA THR A 8 -14.49 6.66 29.32
C THR A 8 -15.26 7.88 28.80
N ARG A 9 -15.98 8.57 29.71
CA ARG A 9 -16.71 9.78 29.35
C ARG A 9 -15.76 10.89 28.85
N GLU A 10 -14.57 10.98 29.44
CA GLU A 10 -13.50 11.88 28.99
C GLU A 10 -13.04 11.58 27.55
N HIS A 11 -12.94 10.30 27.16
CA HIS A 11 -12.61 9.94 25.77
C HIS A 11 -13.71 10.38 24.79
N LEU A 12 -14.98 10.24 25.19
CA LEU A 12 -16.12 10.65 24.36
C LEU A 12 -16.19 12.18 24.21
N GLU A 13 -16.00 12.93 25.30
CA GLU A 13 -15.94 14.40 25.30
C GLU A 13 -14.71 14.92 24.52
N GLY A 14 -13.64 14.12 24.43
CA GLY A 14 -12.47 14.40 23.60
C GLY A 14 -12.71 14.29 22.09
N PHE A 15 -13.74 13.55 21.64
CA PHE A 15 -14.02 13.37 20.21
C PHE A 15 -14.49 14.66 19.52
N ASP A 16 -15.29 15.48 20.21
CA ASP A 16 -15.78 16.76 19.67
C ASP A 16 -14.64 17.78 19.49
N ASN A 17 -13.53 17.60 20.22
CA ASN A 17 -12.34 18.45 20.16
C ASN A 17 -11.25 17.88 19.24
N TYR A 18 -11.49 16.72 18.61
CA TYR A 18 -10.50 16.07 17.77
C TYR A 18 -10.18 16.90 16.53
N LYS A 19 -8.90 17.25 16.35
CA LYS A 19 -8.40 17.84 15.11
C LYS A 19 -7.37 16.92 14.49
N TYR A 20 -7.69 16.43 13.30
CA TYR A 20 -6.73 15.70 12.49
C TYR A 20 -5.52 16.57 12.19
N MET A 21 -4.34 16.08 12.56
CA MET A 21 -3.06 16.76 12.36
C MET A 21 -2.16 15.86 11.53
N ALA A 22 -2.13 16.12 10.23
CA ALA A 22 -1.19 15.51 9.31
C ALA A 22 -0.35 16.58 8.61
N ILE A 23 0.90 16.23 8.35
CA ILE A 23 1.85 17.07 7.62
C ILE A 23 2.31 16.28 6.40
N ASP A 24 2.10 16.87 5.24
CA ASP A 24 2.65 16.39 3.98
C ASP A 24 3.74 17.35 3.50
N THR A 25 4.92 16.81 3.23
CA THR A 25 6.05 17.56 2.66
C THR A 25 6.54 16.98 1.34
N SER A 26 5.83 15.99 0.79
CA SER A 26 6.16 15.36 -0.49
C SER A 26 6.05 16.40 -1.60
N PRO A 27 7.09 16.63 -2.42
CA PRO A 27 6.99 17.56 -3.54
C PRO A 27 5.88 17.17 -4.53
N LEU A 28 5.70 15.86 -4.76
CA LEU A 28 4.62 15.37 -5.63
C LEU A 28 3.26 15.69 -5.03
N SER A 29 3.07 15.47 -3.72
CA SER A 29 1.82 15.79 -3.05
C SER A 29 1.52 17.28 -3.11
N VAL A 30 2.46 18.10 -2.63
CA VAL A 30 2.27 19.54 -2.42
C VAL A 30 2.04 20.26 -3.75
N TYR A 31 2.82 19.96 -4.78
CA TYR A 31 2.80 20.71 -6.03
C TYR A 31 1.88 20.13 -7.11
N VAL A 32 1.53 18.85 -7.03
CA VAL A 32 0.70 18.18 -8.06
C VAL A 32 -0.60 17.64 -7.46
N MET A 33 -0.51 16.77 -6.46
CA MET A 33 -1.68 16.03 -5.98
C MET A 33 -2.66 16.90 -5.21
N HIS A 34 -2.19 17.73 -4.30
CA HIS A 34 -3.06 18.61 -3.54
C HIS A 34 -3.85 19.58 -4.43
N PRO A 35 -3.24 20.28 -5.41
CA PRO A 35 -3.97 21.06 -6.41
C PRO A 35 -4.99 20.22 -7.20
N PHE A 36 -4.59 19.05 -7.69
CA PHE A 36 -5.47 18.13 -8.41
C PHE A 36 -6.67 17.71 -7.55
N TRP A 37 -6.44 17.16 -6.36
CA TRP A 37 -7.48 16.71 -5.43
C TRP A 37 -8.39 17.85 -4.95
N ASN A 38 -7.85 19.07 -4.79
CA ASN A 38 -8.67 20.25 -4.46
C ASN A 38 -9.67 20.56 -5.57
N LYS A 39 -9.34 20.28 -6.83
CA LYS A 39 -10.27 20.39 -7.96
C LYS A 39 -11.20 19.19 -8.07
N VAL A 40 -10.69 17.98 -7.90
CA VAL A 40 -11.51 16.77 -8.01
C VAL A 40 -12.60 16.75 -6.94
N VAL A 41 -12.29 17.13 -5.70
CA VAL A 41 -13.27 17.14 -4.61
C VAL A 41 -14.44 18.09 -4.92
N GLU A 42 -14.23 19.18 -5.68
CA GLU A 42 -15.30 20.12 -6.04
C GLU A 42 -16.45 19.42 -6.81
N PHE A 43 -16.16 18.36 -7.56
CA PHE A 43 -17.16 17.56 -8.26
C PHE A 43 -17.95 16.61 -7.36
N VAL A 44 -17.46 16.32 -6.15
CA VAL A 44 -18.16 15.46 -5.20
C VAL A 44 -19.31 16.25 -4.53
N PRO A 45 -20.57 15.78 -4.64
CA PRO A 45 -21.69 16.42 -3.96
C PRO A 45 -21.51 16.40 -2.44
N ARG A 46 -21.98 17.45 -1.76
CA ARG A 46 -21.84 17.59 -0.29
C ARG A 46 -22.61 16.54 0.52
N TRP A 47 -23.59 15.85 -0.08
CA TRP A 47 -24.33 14.78 0.57
C TRP A 47 -23.57 13.45 0.57
N VAL A 48 -22.50 13.31 -0.22
CA VAL A 48 -21.65 12.13 -0.20
C VAL A 48 -20.75 12.19 1.02
N ALA A 49 -20.89 11.19 1.89
CA ALA A 49 -20.06 11.06 3.08
C ALA A 49 -18.61 10.71 2.69
N PRO A 50 -17.60 11.27 3.38
CA PRO A 50 -16.18 10.99 3.11
C PRO A 50 -15.86 9.49 3.10
N ASN A 51 -16.33 8.76 4.11
CA ASN A 51 -16.08 7.31 4.24
C ASN A 51 -16.62 6.49 3.07
N VAL A 52 -17.60 7.00 2.31
CA VAL A 52 -18.08 6.33 1.08
C VAL A 52 -17.03 6.42 -0.02
N LEU A 53 -16.29 7.53 -0.10
CA LEU A 53 -15.18 7.69 -1.05
C LEU A 53 -14.05 6.73 -0.70
N THR A 54 -13.62 6.72 0.56
CA THR A 54 -12.62 5.78 1.10
C THR A 54 -13.02 4.34 0.81
N PHE A 55 -14.26 3.95 1.14
CA PHE A 55 -14.74 2.58 0.94
C PHE A 55 -14.83 2.20 -0.53
N ALA A 56 -15.29 3.11 -1.39
CA ALA A 56 -15.33 2.88 -2.84
C ALA A 56 -13.92 2.69 -3.42
N GLY A 57 -12.95 3.51 -3.00
CA GLY A 57 -11.56 3.36 -3.40
C GLY A 57 -10.97 2.02 -2.94
N PHE A 58 -11.20 1.64 -1.70
CA PHE A 58 -10.81 0.33 -1.17
C PHE A 58 -11.43 -0.83 -1.95
N LEU A 59 -12.71 -0.77 -2.31
CA LEU A 59 -13.33 -1.82 -3.11
C LEU A 59 -12.69 -1.97 -4.49
N LEU A 60 -12.19 -0.89 -5.08
CA LEU A 60 -11.44 -0.97 -6.35
C LEU A 60 -10.12 -1.72 -6.19
N THR A 61 -9.37 -1.50 -5.09
CA THR A 61 -8.12 -2.25 -4.83
C THR A 61 -8.40 -3.73 -4.54
N VAL A 62 -9.51 -4.03 -3.86
CA VAL A 62 -9.99 -5.41 -3.66
C VAL A 62 -10.39 -6.05 -5.00
N LEU A 63 -11.09 -5.32 -5.86
CA LEU A 63 -11.48 -5.81 -7.19
C LEU A 63 -10.26 -6.12 -8.05
N ASP A 64 -9.23 -5.26 -8.05
CA ASP A 64 -7.97 -5.55 -8.74
C ASP A 64 -7.37 -6.88 -8.29
N PHE A 65 -7.29 -7.07 -6.97
CA PHE A 65 -6.76 -8.29 -6.38
C PHE A 65 -7.58 -9.53 -6.73
N ILE A 66 -8.92 -9.45 -6.66
CA ILE A 66 -9.82 -10.55 -7.01
C ILE A 66 -9.73 -10.89 -8.50
N LEU A 67 -9.72 -9.88 -9.37
CA LEU A 67 -9.62 -10.08 -10.82
C LEU A 67 -8.31 -10.77 -11.18
N LEU A 68 -7.17 -10.28 -10.66
CA LEU A 68 -5.89 -10.96 -10.89
C LEU A 68 -5.86 -12.36 -10.28
N SER A 69 -6.40 -12.56 -9.08
CA SER A 69 -6.48 -13.89 -8.46
C SER A 69 -7.35 -14.86 -9.25
N TYR A 70 -8.40 -14.37 -9.92
CA TYR A 70 -9.24 -15.18 -10.80
C TYR A 70 -8.48 -15.65 -12.04
N TYR A 71 -7.67 -14.79 -12.66
CA TYR A 71 -6.88 -15.14 -13.84
C TYR A 71 -5.57 -15.87 -13.52
N ASP A 72 -4.93 -15.58 -12.38
CA ASP A 72 -3.60 -16.06 -12.02
C ASP A 72 -3.42 -16.27 -10.51
N TYR A 73 -4.25 -17.15 -9.93
CA TYR A 73 -4.16 -17.51 -8.50
C TYR A 73 -2.76 -17.94 -8.05
N ASN A 74 -2.00 -18.62 -8.93
CA ASN A 74 -0.70 -19.20 -8.61
C ASN A 74 0.50 -18.31 -8.99
N TYR A 75 0.28 -17.11 -9.54
CA TYR A 75 1.33 -16.22 -10.06
C TYR A 75 2.19 -16.84 -11.18
N LEU A 76 1.61 -17.72 -11.99
CA LEU A 76 2.28 -18.43 -13.08
C LEU A 76 2.00 -17.81 -14.46
N ALA A 77 0.97 -16.98 -14.63
CA ALA A 77 0.54 -16.48 -15.94
C ALA A 77 1.61 -15.64 -16.65
N ALA A 78 2.44 -14.92 -15.88
CA ALA A 78 3.56 -14.16 -16.43
C ALA A 78 4.87 -14.99 -16.52
N SER A 79 4.90 -16.25 -16.09
CA SER A 79 6.12 -17.08 -16.12
C SER A 79 6.31 -17.78 -17.48
N SER A 80 7.56 -18.03 -17.91
CA SER A 80 7.85 -18.96 -19.00
C SER A 80 7.60 -20.39 -18.52
N LEU A 81 6.53 -21.04 -18.99
CA LEU A 81 6.37 -22.47 -18.80
C LEU A 81 7.30 -23.17 -19.79
N ASN A 82 8.35 -23.84 -19.29
CA ASN A 82 9.14 -24.73 -20.13
C ASN A 82 8.22 -25.83 -20.69
N ALA A 83 8.29 -26.06 -22.00
CA ALA A 83 7.40 -26.93 -22.79
C ALA A 83 7.42 -28.44 -22.42
N THR A 84 7.90 -28.81 -21.23
CA THR A 84 7.95 -30.19 -20.72
C THR A 84 6.82 -30.54 -19.78
N GLU A 85 6.03 -29.57 -19.29
CA GLU A 85 4.78 -29.85 -18.58
C GLU A 85 3.60 -29.55 -19.52
N THR A 86 3.03 -30.61 -20.06
CA THR A 86 1.81 -30.61 -20.87
C THR A 86 0.62 -30.11 -20.05
N VAL A 87 0.42 -28.79 -20.02
CA VAL A 87 -0.87 -28.18 -19.69
C VAL A 87 -1.59 -27.93 -21.01
N SER A 88 -2.59 -28.76 -21.26
CA SER A 88 -3.52 -28.71 -22.39
C SER A 88 -4.46 -27.50 -22.27
N LEU A 89 -3.98 -26.32 -22.68
CA LEU A 89 -4.85 -25.18 -22.99
C LEU A 89 -4.64 -24.81 -24.46
N ASN A 90 -5.73 -24.87 -25.24
CA ASN A 90 -5.81 -24.57 -26.67
C ASN A 90 -5.59 -23.07 -26.98
N GLN A 91 -4.48 -22.49 -26.54
CA GLN A 91 -4.02 -21.17 -26.95
C GLN A 91 -2.59 -21.31 -27.45
N SER A 92 -2.43 -21.18 -28.77
CA SER A 92 -1.11 -21.18 -29.41
C SER A 92 -0.28 -20.02 -28.84
N PRO A 93 0.87 -20.26 -28.19
CA PRO A 93 1.68 -19.18 -27.66
C PRO A 93 2.40 -18.47 -28.82
N LEU A 94 2.11 -17.18 -29.02
CA LEU A 94 3.03 -16.32 -29.76
C LEU A 94 4.23 -16.07 -28.83
N ASN A 95 5.34 -16.78 -29.06
CA ASN A 95 6.61 -16.70 -28.32
C ASN A 95 6.64 -17.38 -26.93
N GLY A 96 6.10 -18.59 -26.79
CA GLY A 96 6.37 -19.46 -25.62
C GLY A 96 5.77 -19.01 -24.27
N HIS A 97 4.98 -17.95 -24.25
CA HIS A 97 4.19 -17.52 -23.08
C HIS A 97 2.70 -17.50 -23.46
N THR A 98 1.88 -18.33 -22.82
CA THR A 98 0.42 -18.08 -22.78
C THR A 98 0.17 -17.00 -21.75
N GLU A 99 0.11 -15.74 -22.20
CA GLU A 99 -0.32 -14.61 -21.37
C GLU A 99 -1.83 -14.80 -21.07
N VAL A 100 -2.14 -15.46 -19.94
CA VAL A 100 -3.52 -15.80 -19.53
C VAL A 100 -4.30 -14.53 -19.16
N ILE A 101 -3.60 -13.50 -18.68
CA ILE A 101 -4.18 -12.23 -18.26
C ILE A 101 -4.40 -11.33 -19.49
N PRO A 102 -5.65 -10.98 -19.85
CA PRO A 102 -5.90 -10.14 -21.01
C PRO A 102 -5.22 -8.78 -20.89
N ARG A 103 -4.63 -8.28 -21.98
CA ARG A 103 -3.96 -6.97 -21.99
C ARG A 103 -4.87 -5.80 -21.59
N SER A 104 -6.13 -5.87 -21.99
CA SER A 104 -7.15 -4.89 -21.59
C SER A 104 -7.41 -4.88 -20.08
N LEU A 105 -7.22 -6.02 -19.39
CA LEU A 105 -7.39 -6.09 -17.93
C LEU A 105 -6.36 -5.21 -17.24
N TRP A 106 -5.09 -5.23 -17.64
CA TRP A 106 -4.07 -4.35 -17.07
C TRP A 106 -4.43 -2.85 -17.17
N ALA A 107 -5.06 -2.43 -18.27
CA ALA A 107 -5.56 -1.06 -18.40
C ALA A 107 -6.71 -0.76 -17.43
N VAL A 108 -7.62 -1.72 -17.22
CA VAL A 108 -8.70 -1.60 -16.22
C VAL A 108 -8.13 -1.50 -14.81
N LEU A 109 -7.14 -2.34 -14.45
CA LEU A 109 -6.47 -2.32 -13.15
C LEU A 109 -5.79 -0.97 -12.89
N ALA A 110 -5.16 -0.40 -13.91
CA ALA A 110 -4.58 0.94 -13.79
C ALA A 110 -5.62 2.02 -13.50
N VAL A 111 -6.78 1.96 -14.17
CA VAL A 111 -7.89 2.90 -13.93
C VAL A 111 -8.44 2.71 -12.51
N PHE A 112 -8.63 1.47 -12.08
CA PHE A 112 -9.11 1.16 -10.74
C PHE A 112 -8.16 1.65 -9.66
N LEU A 113 -6.85 1.37 -9.78
CA LEU A 113 -5.85 1.88 -8.85
C LEU A 113 -5.78 3.41 -8.84
N PHE A 114 -5.82 4.06 -10.00
CA PHE A 114 -5.80 5.52 -10.09
C PHE A 114 -7.04 6.15 -9.43
N LEU A 115 -8.21 5.57 -9.67
CA LEU A 115 -9.46 6.00 -9.04
C LEU A 115 -9.42 5.74 -7.53
N ALA A 116 -8.92 4.58 -7.08
CA ALA A 116 -8.77 4.26 -5.66
C ALA A 116 -7.90 5.31 -4.97
N TYR A 117 -6.71 5.56 -5.50
CA TYR A 117 -5.78 6.57 -5.00
C TYR A 117 -6.38 7.99 -5.04
N THR A 118 -7.19 8.31 -6.05
CA THR A 118 -7.87 9.61 -6.14
C THR A 118 -8.96 9.75 -5.09
N LEU A 119 -9.78 8.71 -4.88
CA LEU A 119 -10.89 8.71 -3.92
C LEU A 119 -10.37 8.80 -2.48
N ASP A 120 -9.29 8.08 -2.19
CA ASP A 120 -8.51 8.17 -0.95
C ASP A 120 -8.03 9.61 -0.72
N GLY A 121 -7.26 10.18 -1.66
CA GLY A 121 -6.70 11.54 -1.49
C GLY A 121 -7.72 12.70 -1.38
N ILE A 122 -8.98 12.50 -1.79
CA ILE A 122 -10.05 13.51 -1.67
C ILE A 122 -10.94 13.33 -0.46
N ASP A 123 -10.88 12.21 0.27
CA ASP A 123 -11.83 11.92 1.34
C ASP A 123 -11.70 12.90 2.52
N GLY A 124 -10.47 13.23 2.94
CA GLY A 124 -10.20 14.19 4.01
C GLY A 124 -10.51 15.61 3.56
N LYS A 125 -10.38 15.90 2.26
CA LYS A 125 -10.81 17.17 1.67
C LYS A 125 -12.33 17.26 1.70
N GLN A 126 -13.03 16.18 1.40
CA GLN A 126 -14.48 16.11 1.52
C GLN A 126 -14.92 16.28 2.98
N ALA A 127 -14.26 15.60 3.92
CA ALA A 127 -14.55 15.70 5.35
C ALA A 127 -14.42 17.14 5.86
N ARG A 128 -13.40 17.87 5.41
CA ARG A 128 -13.25 19.30 5.70
C ARG A 128 -14.37 20.14 5.06
N ARG A 129 -14.77 19.85 3.81
CA ARG A 129 -15.87 20.56 3.15
C ARG A 129 -17.21 20.35 3.85
N THR A 130 -17.48 19.14 4.34
CA THR A 130 -18.74 18.77 5.01
C THR A 130 -18.72 18.99 6.52
N GLN A 131 -17.58 19.42 7.09
CA GLN A 131 -17.39 19.56 8.54
C GLN A 131 -17.64 18.26 9.31
N THR A 132 -17.22 17.13 8.71
CA THR A 132 -17.36 15.78 9.28
C THR A 132 -15.99 15.13 9.52
N SER A 133 -14.95 15.93 9.76
CA SER A 133 -13.63 15.42 10.17
C SER A 133 -13.70 14.90 11.60
N GLY A 134 -13.29 13.65 11.82
CA GLY A 134 -13.33 13.03 13.14
C GLY A 134 -12.43 11.79 13.24
N PRO A 135 -12.17 11.32 14.47
CA PRO A 135 -11.23 10.22 14.72
C PRO A 135 -11.74 8.89 14.17
N LEU A 136 -13.06 8.70 14.06
CA LEU A 136 -13.66 7.52 13.45
C LEU A 136 -13.44 7.48 11.93
N GLY A 137 -13.59 8.62 11.25
CA GLY A 137 -13.36 8.71 9.80
C GLY A 137 -11.90 8.40 9.48
N GLU A 138 -10.98 8.96 10.25
CA GLU A 138 -9.55 8.67 10.12
C GLU A 138 -9.20 7.22 10.45
N LEU A 139 -9.80 6.63 11.49
CA LEU A 139 -9.60 5.21 11.80
C LEU A 139 -10.09 4.32 10.66
N PHE A 140 -11.22 4.70 10.03
CA PHE A 140 -11.77 3.97 8.90
C PHE A 140 -10.86 4.06 7.68
N ASP A 141 -10.41 5.26 7.35
CA ASP A 141 -9.45 5.57 6.27
C ASP A 141 -8.17 4.73 6.38
N HIS A 142 -7.37 4.99 7.42
CA HIS A 142 -6.11 4.27 7.64
C HIS A 142 -6.32 2.77 7.92
N GLY A 143 -7.50 2.40 8.43
CA GLY A 143 -7.91 1.01 8.57
C GLY A 143 -7.95 0.30 7.22
N LEU A 144 -8.58 0.90 6.21
CA LEU A 144 -8.65 0.35 4.86
C LEU A 144 -7.32 0.44 4.12
N ASP A 145 -6.54 1.51 4.31
CA ASP A 145 -5.17 1.62 3.77
C ASP A 145 -4.29 0.44 4.18
N SER A 146 -4.41 0.01 5.44
CA SER A 146 -3.62 -1.11 5.97
C SER A 146 -3.87 -2.43 5.23
N TYR A 147 -5.04 -2.60 4.61
CA TYR A 147 -5.34 -3.75 3.74
C TYR A 147 -4.83 -3.52 2.31
N SER A 148 -4.98 -2.31 1.77
CA SER A 148 -4.48 -1.94 0.44
C SER A 148 -2.96 -2.12 0.32
N VAL A 149 -2.23 -1.94 1.42
CA VAL A 149 -0.79 -2.25 1.55
C VAL A 149 -0.45 -3.71 1.18
N PHE A 150 -1.40 -4.65 1.27
CA PHE A 150 -1.20 -6.04 0.81
C PHE A 150 -1.69 -6.24 -0.63
N PHE A 151 -2.86 -5.72 -0.97
CA PHE A 151 -3.48 -5.96 -2.28
C PHE A 151 -2.66 -5.38 -3.43
N ILE A 152 -2.20 -4.13 -3.31
CA ILE A 152 -1.51 -3.45 -4.42
C ILE A 152 -0.18 -4.14 -4.75
N PRO A 153 0.71 -4.45 -3.79
CA PRO A 153 1.95 -5.18 -4.09
C PRO A 153 1.71 -6.60 -4.61
N ALA A 154 0.66 -7.28 -4.14
CA ALA A 154 0.28 -8.59 -4.67
C ALA A 154 -0.12 -8.48 -6.16
N CYS A 155 -0.91 -7.47 -6.53
CA CYS A 155 -1.24 -7.21 -7.93
C CYS A 155 0.01 -6.91 -8.78
N LEU A 156 0.95 -6.10 -8.27
CA LEU A 156 2.22 -5.83 -8.97
C LEU A 156 3.08 -7.08 -9.16
N TYR A 157 3.08 -8.02 -8.20
CA TYR A 157 3.82 -9.27 -8.34
C TYR A 157 3.34 -10.12 -9.52
N SER A 158 2.05 -10.03 -9.87
CA SER A 158 1.47 -10.69 -11.05
C SER A 158 2.08 -10.22 -12.37
N ILE A 159 2.65 -9.01 -12.44
CA ILE A 159 3.34 -8.52 -13.64
C ILE A 159 4.59 -9.36 -13.93
N PHE A 160 5.30 -9.77 -12.86
CA PHE A 160 6.55 -10.51 -12.96
C PHE A 160 6.33 -12.04 -12.95
N GLY A 161 5.26 -12.51 -12.30
CA GLY A 161 5.04 -13.93 -12.00
C GLY A 161 5.94 -14.42 -10.85
N ARG A 162 6.01 -15.72 -10.62
CA ARG A 162 6.80 -16.30 -9.51
C ARG A 162 8.03 -17.12 -9.90
N LEU A 163 8.26 -17.36 -11.19
CA LEU A 163 9.36 -18.18 -11.70
C LEU A 163 10.47 -17.30 -12.32
N ASP A 164 10.77 -17.54 -13.59
CA ASP A 164 11.81 -16.88 -14.38
C ASP A 164 11.66 -15.36 -14.40
N PHE A 165 12.81 -14.68 -14.36
CA PHE A 165 12.94 -13.22 -14.33
C PHE A 165 12.19 -12.50 -13.19
N SER A 166 11.68 -13.24 -12.20
CA SER A 166 11.00 -12.70 -11.02
C SER A 166 11.81 -12.90 -9.74
N ILE A 167 11.21 -12.52 -8.61
CA ILE A 167 11.68 -12.88 -7.27
C ILE A 167 10.88 -14.10 -6.76
N PRO A 168 11.53 -15.05 -6.06
CA PRO A 168 10.84 -16.15 -5.40
C PRO A 168 9.74 -15.69 -4.43
N PRO A 169 8.67 -16.49 -4.20
CA PRO A 169 7.60 -16.14 -3.27
C PRO A 169 8.07 -15.79 -1.85
N ILE A 170 9.11 -16.45 -1.35
CA ILE A 170 9.69 -16.14 -0.03
C ILE A 170 10.29 -14.73 0.03
N ARG A 171 10.84 -14.22 -1.07
CA ARG A 171 11.33 -12.84 -1.15
C ARG A 171 10.17 -11.86 -1.24
N MET A 172 9.13 -12.19 -2.00
CA MET A 172 7.89 -11.41 -2.02
C MET A 172 7.27 -11.27 -0.63
N TYR A 173 7.26 -12.35 0.18
CA TYR A 173 6.82 -12.30 1.59
C TYR A 173 7.57 -11.23 2.39
N TYR A 174 8.89 -11.15 2.28
CA TYR A 174 9.68 -10.13 2.98
C TYR A 174 9.49 -8.72 2.40
N VAL A 175 9.25 -8.60 1.09
CA VAL A 175 8.87 -7.32 0.46
C VAL A 175 7.55 -6.81 1.06
N MET A 176 6.53 -7.68 1.18
CA MET A 176 5.25 -7.30 1.80
C MET A 176 5.44 -6.85 3.24
N TRP A 177 6.27 -7.55 4.03
CA TRP A 177 6.61 -7.13 5.38
C TRP A 177 7.34 -5.79 5.44
N ASN A 178 8.22 -5.51 4.49
CA ASN A 178 8.89 -4.22 4.41
C ASN A 178 7.88 -3.09 4.12
N ILE A 179 6.96 -3.28 3.18
CA ILE A 179 5.92 -2.28 2.87
C ILE A 179 5.00 -2.08 4.08
N LEU A 180 4.58 -3.16 4.75
CA LEU A 180 3.78 -3.08 5.97
C LEU A 180 4.51 -2.34 7.10
N LEU A 181 5.80 -2.63 7.31
CA LEU A 181 6.61 -1.93 8.30
C LEU A 181 6.69 -0.43 7.97
N ASN A 182 6.86 -0.06 6.70
CA ASN A 182 6.87 1.32 6.27
C ASN A 182 5.56 2.05 6.57
N PHE A 183 4.43 1.42 6.29
CA PHE A 183 3.11 1.94 6.65
C PHE A 183 2.95 2.12 8.18
N TYR A 184 3.37 1.11 8.95
CA TYR A 184 3.31 1.16 10.41
C TYR A 184 4.27 2.18 11.03
N LEU A 185 5.40 2.49 10.39
CA LEU A 185 6.35 3.48 10.90
C LEU A 185 5.75 4.88 10.97
N SER A 186 4.96 5.30 9.99
CA SER A 186 4.24 6.59 10.04
C SER A 186 3.22 6.63 11.18
N HIS A 187 2.57 5.50 11.49
CA HIS A 187 1.64 5.38 12.61
C HIS A 187 2.37 5.35 13.97
N TRP A 188 3.54 4.71 14.03
CA TRP A 188 4.42 4.74 15.20
C TRP A 188 4.94 6.15 15.45
N GLU A 189 5.31 6.88 14.41
CA GLU A 189 5.71 8.28 14.48
C GLU A 189 4.55 9.13 15.02
N LYS A 190 3.35 9.04 14.42
CA LYS A 190 2.14 9.71 14.91
C LYS A 190 1.83 9.35 16.36
N TYR A 191 1.97 8.08 16.72
CA TYR A 191 1.74 7.63 18.08
C TYR A 191 2.59 8.46 19.03
N ASN A 192 3.87 8.66 18.74
CA ASN A 192 4.85 9.38 19.57
C ASN A 192 4.75 10.92 19.50
N THR A 193 4.60 11.49 18.30
CA THR A 193 4.62 12.94 18.06
C THR A 193 3.24 13.59 18.19
N GLY A 194 2.16 12.83 17.99
CA GLY A 194 0.80 13.34 17.84
C GLY A 194 0.46 13.87 16.44
N VAL A 195 1.40 13.80 15.49
CA VAL A 195 1.25 14.30 14.12
C VAL A 195 1.54 13.18 13.13
N LEU A 196 0.66 12.97 12.15
CA LEU A 196 0.89 12.01 11.08
C LEU A 196 1.74 12.64 9.99
N PHE A 197 2.97 12.16 9.80
CA PHE A 197 3.79 12.57 8.67
C PHE A 197 3.57 11.60 7.52
N LEU A 198 3.13 12.14 6.37
CA LEU A 198 2.88 11.32 5.19
C LEU A 198 4.20 10.99 4.50
N PRO A 199 4.49 9.70 4.23
CA PRO A 199 5.75 9.29 3.62
C PRO A 199 5.77 9.69 2.14
N TRP A 200 6.87 10.31 1.71
CA TRP A 200 7.01 10.74 0.31
C TRP A 200 6.83 9.61 -0.70
N GLY A 201 7.25 8.40 -0.33
CA GLY A 201 7.17 7.23 -1.19
C GLY A 201 5.76 6.83 -1.59
N TYR A 202 4.72 7.18 -0.80
CA TYR A 202 3.35 6.75 -1.04
C TYR A 202 2.83 7.23 -2.40
N ASP A 203 2.73 8.55 -2.61
CA ASP A 203 2.24 9.11 -3.88
C ASP A 203 3.04 8.65 -5.09
N PHE A 204 4.38 8.60 -4.95
CA PHE A 204 5.26 8.12 -6.02
C PHE A 204 4.97 6.65 -6.34
N SER A 205 4.76 5.81 -5.33
CA SER A 205 4.42 4.40 -5.52
C SER A 205 3.07 4.22 -6.20
N MET A 206 2.06 5.04 -5.89
CA MET A 206 0.73 4.94 -6.50
C MET A 206 0.77 5.30 -7.98
N TRP A 207 1.48 6.37 -8.34
CA TRP A 207 1.71 6.73 -9.74
C TRP A 207 2.56 5.71 -10.48
N ALA A 208 3.65 5.24 -9.89
CA ALA A 208 4.51 4.23 -10.50
C ALA A 208 3.74 2.93 -10.75
N SER A 209 2.92 2.48 -9.80
CA SER A 209 2.10 1.27 -9.91
C SER A 209 1.03 1.42 -11.00
N THR A 210 0.34 2.56 -11.03
CA THR A 210 -0.63 2.90 -12.10
C THR A 210 0.04 2.87 -13.46
N PHE A 211 1.22 3.48 -13.59
CA PHE A 211 2.00 3.48 -14.82
C PHE A 211 2.43 2.07 -15.22
N PHE A 212 2.87 1.24 -14.28
CA PHE A 212 3.26 -0.14 -14.58
C PHE A 212 2.08 -0.96 -15.09
N PHE A 213 0.89 -0.81 -14.52
CA PHE A 213 -0.30 -1.48 -15.06
C PHE A 213 -0.64 -1.00 -16.48
N LEU A 214 -0.63 0.32 -16.74
CA LEU A 214 -0.85 0.84 -18.11
C LEU A 214 0.21 0.32 -19.10
N TRP A 215 1.47 0.37 -18.71
CA TRP A 215 2.59 -0.08 -19.54
C TRP A 215 2.52 -1.58 -19.82
N THR A 216 2.13 -2.38 -18.83
CA THR A 216 1.91 -3.83 -18.99
C THR A 216 0.76 -4.10 -19.95
N GLY A 217 -0.31 -3.30 -19.93
CA GLY A 217 -1.40 -3.40 -20.91
C GLY A 217 -0.95 -3.15 -22.35
N ILE A 218 0.00 -2.24 -22.56
CA ILE A 218 0.54 -1.92 -23.90
C ILE A 218 1.57 -2.95 -24.35
N SER A 219 2.56 -3.20 -23.50
CA SER A 219 3.77 -3.96 -23.86
C SER A 219 3.67 -5.46 -23.57
N GLY A 220 2.72 -5.86 -22.72
CA GLY A 220 2.64 -7.20 -22.15
C GLY A 220 3.66 -7.44 -21.05
N THR A 221 3.42 -8.49 -20.27
CA THR A 221 4.28 -8.97 -19.17
C THR A 221 5.67 -9.42 -19.66
N GLY A 222 5.78 -9.88 -20.90
CA GLY A 222 7.05 -10.25 -21.54
C GLY A 222 8.08 -9.11 -21.61
N PHE A 223 7.66 -7.84 -21.54
CA PHE A 223 8.58 -6.70 -21.46
C PHE A 223 9.53 -6.79 -20.25
N TYR A 224 9.05 -7.31 -19.13
CA TYR A 224 9.77 -7.35 -17.87
C TYR A 224 10.77 -8.52 -17.76
N LYS A 225 10.74 -9.44 -18.74
CA LYS A 225 11.60 -10.63 -18.81
C LYS A 225 12.99 -10.29 -19.35
N ARG A 226 13.72 -9.46 -18.61
CA ARG A 226 15.03 -8.93 -19.01
C ARG A 226 16.00 -8.88 -17.83
N TYR A 227 17.28 -9.10 -18.14
CA TYR A 227 18.39 -8.80 -17.25
C TYR A 227 18.82 -7.34 -17.45
N LEU A 228 19.08 -6.64 -16.34
CA LEU A 228 19.62 -5.29 -16.35
C LEU A 228 21.15 -5.33 -16.40
N PHE A 229 21.76 -6.08 -15.48
CA PHE A 229 23.21 -6.24 -15.39
C PHE A 229 23.57 -7.59 -14.77
N GLY A 230 24.42 -8.35 -15.45
CA GLY A 230 24.74 -9.73 -15.04
C GLY A 230 23.48 -10.57 -14.88
N GLY A 231 23.31 -11.23 -13.74
CA GLY A 231 22.13 -12.03 -13.41
C GLY A 231 20.97 -11.26 -12.76
N TYR A 232 21.05 -9.93 -12.61
CA TYR A 232 20.01 -9.13 -11.96
C TYR A 232 18.89 -8.76 -12.92
N THR A 233 17.66 -9.11 -12.56
CA THR A 233 16.46 -8.86 -13.36
C THR A 233 15.81 -7.52 -13.00
N ILE A 234 14.84 -7.09 -13.81
CA ILE A 234 14.01 -5.92 -13.48
C ILE A 234 13.26 -6.12 -12.14
N ALA A 235 12.77 -7.34 -11.87
CA ALA A 235 12.11 -7.66 -10.60
C ALA A 235 13.06 -7.50 -9.40
N ASN A 236 14.34 -7.86 -9.53
CA ASN A 236 15.31 -7.64 -8.47
C ASN A 236 15.55 -6.15 -8.23
N ALA A 237 15.68 -5.34 -9.29
CA ALA A 237 15.84 -3.90 -9.12
C ALA A 237 14.62 -3.27 -8.44
N PHE A 238 13.41 -3.75 -8.77
CA PHE A 238 12.17 -3.28 -8.14
C PHE A 238 12.11 -3.62 -6.65
N GLU A 239 12.47 -4.86 -6.28
CA GLU A 239 12.59 -5.27 -4.87
C GLU A 239 13.61 -4.41 -4.10
N TRP A 240 14.81 -4.21 -4.67
CA TRP A 240 15.84 -3.38 -4.02
C TRP A 240 15.40 -1.93 -3.85
N LEU A 241 14.68 -1.37 -4.83
CA LEU A 241 14.11 -0.03 -4.73
C LEU A 241 13.13 0.06 -3.56
N ILE A 242 12.23 -0.92 -3.39
CA ILE A 242 11.29 -0.95 -2.27
C ILE A 242 12.04 -0.96 -0.94
N TYR A 243 12.99 -1.87 -0.75
CA TYR A 243 13.79 -1.90 0.48
C TYR A 243 14.55 -0.60 0.73
N ALA A 244 15.15 -0.02 -0.32
CA ALA A 244 15.90 1.22 -0.23
C ALA A 244 15.03 2.39 0.23
N THR A 245 13.79 2.50 -0.26
CA THR A 245 12.86 3.55 0.20
C THR A 245 12.60 3.40 1.70
N GLY A 246 12.35 2.19 2.21
CA GLY A 246 12.10 2.04 3.64
C GLY A 246 13.31 2.36 4.53
N VAL A 247 14.49 1.86 4.15
CA VAL A 247 15.71 1.98 4.96
C VAL A 247 16.32 3.38 4.89
N PHE A 248 16.33 4.01 3.72
CA PHE A 248 17.04 5.27 3.51
C PHE A 248 16.16 6.51 3.58
N THR A 249 14.83 6.38 3.42
CA THR A 249 13.93 7.54 3.52
C THR A 249 13.02 7.44 4.72
N ASN A 250 12.13 6.46 4.77
CA ASN A 250 11.03 6.47 5.74
C ASN A 250 11.50 6.29 7.20
N LEU A 251 12.32 5.26 7.47
CA LEU A 251 12.79 4.98 8.83
C LEU A 251 13.65 6.12 9.41
N PRO A 252 14.67 6.67 8.71
CA PRO A 252 15.45 7.79 9.23
C PRO A 252 14.61 9.04 9.48
N VAL A 253 13.64 9.35 8.60
CA VAL A 253 12.74 10.51 8.75
C VAL A 253 11.85 10.34 9.98
N ALA A 254 11.23 9.17 10.17
CA ALA A 254 10.38 8.90 11.32
C ALA A 254 11.15 9.01 12.65
N ILE A 255 12.38 8.48 12.69
CA ILE A 255 13.27 8.61 13.86
C ILE A 255 13.63 10.09 14.10
N TYR A 256 14.05 10.80 13.05
CA TYR A 256 14.44 12.21 13.15
C TYR A 256 13.30 13.09 13.66
N ASN A 257 12.10 12.95 13.10
CA ASN A 257 10.92 13.71 13.50
C ASN A 257 10.49 13.40 14.94
N THR A 258 10.53 12.13 15.35
CA THR A 258 10.25 11.73 16.73
C THR A 258 11.26 12.37 17.70
N GLN A 259 12.55 12.29 17.40
CA GLN A 259 13.60 12.91 18.21
C GLN A 259 13.48 14.44 18.25
N LYS A 260 13.22 15.07 17.10
CA LYS A 260 13.00 16.53 16.99
C LYS A 260 11.80 16.96 17.84
N SER A 261 10.69 16.22 17.75
CA SER A 261 9.49 16.47 18.55
C SER A 261 9.76 16.38 20.06
N TYR A 262 10.61 15.44 20.49
CA TYR A 262 10.96 15.29 21.90
C TYR A 262 11.93 16.38 22.38
N ARG A 263 12.90 16.77 21.55
CA ARG A 263 13.81 17.89 21.85
C ARG A 263 13.04 19.21 21.99
N LEU A 264 12.07 19.44 21.11
CA LEU A 264 11.24 20.65 21.11
C LEU A 264 10.07 20.58 22.10
N ARG A 265 9.89 19.45 22.80
CA ARG A 265 8.78 19.19 23.74
C ARG A 265 7.39 19.41 23.13
N THR A 266 7.23 19.10 21.84
CA THR A 266 5.95 19.19 21.13
C THR A 266 5.20 17.86 21.08
N GLY A 267 5.92 16.74 21.27
CA GLY A 267 5.36 15.40 21.25
C GLY A 267 4.80 14.96 22.59
N LYS A 268 4.39 13.70 22.69
CA LYS A 268 3.78 13.14 23.91
C LYS A 268 4.81 12.74 24.99
N MET A 269 6.10 12.97 24.75
CA MET A 269 7.20 12.78 25.72
C MET A 269 7.19 11.43 26.44
N ARG A 270 6.91 10.35 25.72
CA ARG A 270 6.82 9.01 26.31
C ARG A 270 8.18 8.48 26.71
N SER A 271 8.18 7.61 27.72
CA SER A 271 9.36 6.79 28.04
C SER A 271 9.72 5.89 26.84
N PRO A 272 10.98 5.45 26.71
CA PRO A 272 11.41 4.59 25.59
C PRO A 272 10.56 3.34 25.43
N MET A 273 10.17 2.69 26.54
CA MET A 273 9.34 1.48 26.50
C MET A 273 7.94 1.78 25.98
N GLU A 274 7.32 2.87 26.45
CA GLU A 274 5.97 3.23 26.00
C GLU A 274 5.99 3.74 24.54
N ALA A 275 7.09 4.35 24.10
CA ALA A 275 7.28 4.80 22.72
C ALA A 275 7.38 3.63 21.73
N LEU A 276 7.91 2.48 22.15
CA LEU A 276 8.00 1.25 21.34
C LEU A 276 6.75 0.38 21.43
N ARG A 277 5.82 0.69 22.32
CA ARG A 277 4.63 -0.14 22.60
C ARG A 277 3.85 -0.59 21.35
N PRO A 278 3.57 0.26 20.34
CA PRO A 278 2.85 -0.17 19.14
C PRO A 278 3.58 -1.22 18.30
N LEU A 279 4.91 -1.29 18.41
CA LEU A 279 5.73 -2.20 17.60
C LEU A 279 5.71 -3.64 18.13
N TRP A 280 5.33 -3.88 19.39
CA TRP A 280 5.29 -5.23 19.95
C TRP A 280 4.28 -6.12 19.23
N ALA A 281 3.08 -5.61 18.94
CA ALA A 281 2.07 -6.37 18.22
C ALA A 281 2.55 -6.74 16.80
N LEU A 282 3.14 -5.77 16.09
CA LEU A 282 3.70 -5.99 14.76
C LEU A 282 4.83 -7.02 14.79
N LEU A 283 5.76 -6.91 15.75
CA LEU A 283 6.87 -7.84 15.93
C LEU A 283 6.40 -9.25 16.27
N SER A 284 5.39 -9.39 17.15
CA SER A 284 4.82 -10.69 17.48
C SER A 284 4.19 -11.37 16.25
N VAL A 285 3.39 -10.64 15.47
CA VAL A 285 2.79 -11.18 14.25
C VAL A 285 3.87 -11.52 13.23
N PHE A 286 4.88 -10.65 13.05
CA PHE A 286 6.01 -10.92 12.16
C PHE A 286 6.75 -12.21 12.53
N ILE A 287 7.06 -12.41 13.82
CA ILE A 287 7.75 -13.63 14.30
C ILE A 287 6.88 -14.86 14.04
N VAL A 288 5.60 -14.82 14.43
CA VAL A 288 4.68 -15.97 14.26
C VAL A 288 4.52 -16.33 12.78
N CYS A 289 4.24 -15.34 11.92
CA CYS A 289 4.11 -15.57 10.48
C CYS A 289 5.41 -16.07 9.85
N THR A 290 6.57 -15.54 10.27
CA THR A 290 7.86 -15.94 9.71
C THR A 290 8.21 -17.36 10.13
N VAL A 291 8.02 -17.71 11.41
CA VAL A 291 8.18 -19.09 11.87
C VAL A 291 7.24 -20.01 11.10
N TRP A 292 5.97 -19.64 10.92
CA TRP A 292 5.02 -20.44 10.16
C TRP A 292 5.46 -20.64 8.70
N VAL A 293 5.83 -19.58 7.98
CA VAL A 293 6.26 -19.67 6.56
C VAL A 293 7.49 -20.58 6.39
N HIS A 294 8.46 -20.54 7.31
CA HIS A 294 9.69 -21.35 7.22
C HIS A 294 9.54 -22.78 7.77
N ARG A 295 8.51 -23.05 8.58
CA ARG A 295 8.28 -24.36 9.21
C ARG A 295 7.07 -25.10 8.65
N SER A 296 6.22 -24.42 7.89
CA SER A 296 5.06 -25.05 7.26
C SER A 296 5.54 -26.16 6.32
N PRO A 297 4.93 -27.36 6.37
CA PRO A 297 5.14 -28.37 5.35
C PRO A 297 4.83 -27.79 3.97
N SER A 298 5.69 -28.08 2.99
CA SER A 298 5.50 -27.74 1.57
C SER A 298 4.55 -28.72 0.90
#